data_AF-A0A8T5R8N9-F1
#
_entry.id   AF-A0A8T5R8N9-F1
#
_cell.length_a   1.000
_cell.length_b   1.000
_cell.length_c   1.000
_cell.angle_alpha   90.00
_cell.angle_beta   90.00
_cell.angle_gamma   90.00
#
_symmetry.space_group_name_H-M   'P 1'
#
loop_
_entity.id
_entity.type
_entity.pdbx_description
1 polymer ?
#
loop_
_entity_poly.entity_id
_entity_poly.type
_entity_poly.pdbx_seq_one_letter_code
_entity_poly.pdbx_strand_id
1 'polypeptide(L)'
;MEPRFYDDIEEFYKVAYPFLLEHEAENNLPLAILISLKKNIEIYGKEKPLLFSLTDAKIVKLIALRTPPHDLIISYTDDLDTIELLTEELTKRSEKLPGVLSFK
;
A
#
# COMPACT_ATOMS: atom_id res chain seq x y z
N MET A 1 13.21 8.63 6.37
CA MET A 1 12.02 7.80 6.16
C MET A 1 12.36 6.32 6.38
N GLU A 2 11.48 5.59 7.05
CA GLU A 2 11.63 4.21 7.51
C GLU A 2 10.58 3.34 6.80
N PRO A 3 10.99 2.43 5.89
CA PRO A 3 10.06 1.54 5.19
C PRO A 3 9.67 0.35 6.06
N ARG A 4 8.42 -0.10 5.96
CA ARG A 4 7.94 -1.30 6.64
C ARG A 4 6.96 -2.09 5.78
N PHE A 5 7.22 -3.38 5.64
CA PHE A 5 6.26 -4.37 5.15
C PHE A 5 5.56 -5.06 6.33
N TYR A 6 4.31 -5.46 6.13
CA TYR A 6 3.49 -6.08 7.16
C TYR A 6 3.00 -7.44 6.69
N ASP A 7 3.10 -8.44 7.57
CA ASP A 7 2.49 -9.76 7.37
C ASP A 7 1.13 -9.87 8.08
N ASP A 8 0.86 -8.98 9.04
CA ASP A 8 -0.40 -8.91 9.80
C ASP A 8 -1.21 -7.67 9.40
N ILE A 9 -2.42 -7.92 8.92
CA ILE A 9 -3.39 -6.88 8.54
C ILE A 9 -3.81 -6.01 9.72
N GLU A 10 -3.83 -6.54 10.95
CA GLU A 10 -4.20 -5.77 12.14
C GLU A 10 -3.14 -4.72 12.50
N GLU A 11 -1.86 -5.06 12.35
CA GLU A 11 -0.76 -4.12 12.54
C GLU A 11 -0.75 -3.05 11.45
N PHE A 12 -0.95 -3.46 10.20
CA PHE A 12 -0.99 -2.54 9.08
C PHE A 12 -2.17 -1.57 9.19
N TYR A 13 -3.36 -2.06 9.53
CA TYR A 13 -4.58 -1.27 9.61
C TYR A 13 -4.47 -0.12 10.63
N LYS A 14 -3.83 -0.38 11.78
CA LYS A 14 -3.61 0.66 12.82
C LYS A 14 -2.82 1.87 12.29
N VAL A 15 -1.96 1.66 11.31
CA VAL A 15 -1.12 2.70 10.70
C VAL A 15 -1.79 3.29 9.47
N ALA A 16 -2.31 2.44 8.58
CA ALA A 16 -2.83 2.84 7.29
C ALA A 16 -4.19 3.55 7.38
N TYR A 17 -5.10 3.07 8.21
CA TYR A 17 -6.46 3.61 8.28
C TYR A 17 -6.52 5.11 8.64
N PRO A 18 -5.89 5.59 9.74
CA PRO A 18 -5.95 7.00 10.08
C PRO A 18 -5.29 7.90 9.04
N PHE A 19 -4.20 7.44 8.40
CA PHE A 19 -3.52 8.20 7.35
C PHE A 19 -4.35 8.31 6.08
N LEU A 20 -4.93 7.20 5.59
CA LEU A 20 -5.74 7.21 4.37
C LEU A 20 -7.01 8.06 4.55
N LEU A 21 -7.56 8.14 5.77
CA LEU A 21 -8.76 8.91 6.08
C LEU A 21 -8.54 10.43 6.02
N GLU A 22 -7.32 10.92 6.20
CA GLU A 22 -7.01 12.37 6.17
C GLU A 22 -7.34 13.00 4.81
N HIS A 23 -7.09 12.25 3.74
CA HIS A 23 -7.43 12.58 2.35
C HIS A 23 -8.35 11.51 1.76
N GLU A 24 -9.52 11.30 2.40
CA GLU A 24 -10.43 10.18 2.06
C GLU A 24 -10.82 10.17 0.58
N ALA A 25 -11.08 11.33 -0.03
CA ALA A 25 -11.52 11.42 -1.42
C ALA A 25 -10.43 10.93 -2.39
N GLU A 26 -9.18 11.34 -2.16
CA GLU A 26 -8.01 10.94 -2.93
C GLU A 26 -7.60 9.49 -2.64
N ASN A 27 -7.83 9.02 -1.42
CA ASN A 27 -7.49 7.67 -0.95
C ASN A 27 -8.66 6.69 -0.96
N ASN A 28 -9.76 7.01 -1.65
CA ASN A 28 -11.00 6.23 -1.56
C ASN A 28 -10.81 4.74 -1.92
N LEU A 29 -10.01 4.45 -2.95
CA LEU A 29 -9.71 3.11 -3.41
C LEU A 29 -8.83 2.33 -2.42
N PRO A 30 -7.62 2.79 -2.03
CA PRO A 30 -6.82 2.08 -1.05
C PRO A 30 -7.53 1.95 0.31
N LEU A 31 -8.35 2.93 0.71
CA LEU A 31 -9.14 2.84 1.94
C LEU A 31 -10.21 1.73 1.86
N ALA A 32 -10.95 1.64 0.75
CA ALA A 32 -11.95 0.59 0.56
C ALA A 32 -11.32 -0.81 0.54
N ILE A 33 -10.14 -0.96 -0.08
CA ILE A 33 -9.39 -2.23 -0.11
C ILE A 33 -8.91 -2.59 1.31
N LEU A 34 -8.33 -1.64 2.03
CA LEU A 34 -7.87 -1.85 3.42
C LEU A 34 -9.01 -2.34 4.33
N ILE A 35 -10.18 -1.69 4.26
CA ILE A 35 -11.37 -2.09 5.04
C ILE A 35 -11.82 -3.51 4.66
N SER A 36 -11.75 -3.86 3.38
CA SER A 36 -12.12 -5.18 2.89
C SER A 36 -11.15 -6.26 3.38
N LEU A 37 -9.83 -6.01 3.28
CA LEU A 37 -8.79 -6.92 3.75
C LEU A 37 -8.85 -7.17 5.26
N LYS A 38 -9.19 -6.15 6.06
CA LYS A 38 -9.37 -6.31 7.51
C LYS A 38 -10.52 -7.25 7.86
N LYS A 39 -11.60 -7.26 7.05
CA LYS A 39 -12.73 -8.19 7.27
C LYS A 39 -12.37 -9.62 6.89
N ASN A 40 -11.64 -9.78 5.78
CA ASN A 40 -11.16 -11.06 5.30
C ASN A 40 -9.92 -10.84 4.42
N ILE A 41 -8.78 -11.33 4.89
CA ILE A 41 -7.49 -11.14 4.19
C ILE A 41 -7.45 -11.84 2.82
N GLU A 42 -8.25 -12.90 2.63
CA GLU A 42 -8.31 -13.67 1.38
C GLU A 42 -9.43 -13.22 0.43
N ILE A 43 -10.09 -12.07 0.70
CA ILE A 43 -11.27 -11.62 -0.06
C ILE A 43 -11.01 -11.40 -1.56
N TYR A 44 -9.77 -11.08 -1.93
CA TYR A 44 -9.34 -10.88 -3.32
C TYR A 44 -8.59 -12.09 -3.91
N GLY A 45 -8.42 -13.17 -3.13
CA GLY A 45 -7.68 -14.35 -3.55
C GLY A 45 -6.88 -14.97 -2.40
N LYS A 46 -6.33 -16.17 -2.66
CA LYS A 46 -5.48 -16.89 -1.69
C LYS A 46 -4.04 -16.40 -1.64
N GLU A 47 -3.63 -15.60 -2.63
CA GLU A 47 -2.30 -15.02 -2.66
C GLU A 47 -2.21 -13.89 -1.62
N LYS A 48 -1.11 -13.85 -0.88
CA LYS A 48 -0.95 -12.87 0.20
C LYS A 48 -0.90 -11.45 -0.36
N PRO A 49 -1.61 -10.49 0.24
CA PRO A 49 -1.50 -9.09 -0.16
C PRO A 49 -0.13 -8.53 0.22
N LEU A 50 0.35 -7.56 -0.55
CA LEU A 50 1.47 -6.72 -0.16
C LEU A 50 0.92 -5.55 0.64
N LEU A 51 1.45 -5.35 1.85
CA LEU A 51 1.06 -4.27 2.76
C LEU A 51 2.32 -3.50 3.15
N PHE A 52 2.35 -2.20 2.85
CA PHE A 52 3.55 -1.37 3.03
C PHE A 52 3.22 0.02 3.56
N SER A 53 4.07 0.51 4.46
CA SER A 53 4.09 1.89 4.90
C SER A 53 5.49 2.50 4.82
N LEU A 54 5.53 3.81 4.65
CA LEU A 54 6.72 4.62 4.83
C LEU A 54 6.45 5.65 5.90
N THR A 55 7.29 5.70 6.93
CA THR A 55 7.15 6.65 8.04
C THR A 55 8.34 7.58 8.15
N ASP A 56 8.13 8.83 8.53
CA ASP A 56 9.19 9.78 8.88
C ASP A 56 8.92 10.38 10.25
N ALA A 57 9.86 10.20 11.18
CA ALA A 57 9.70 10.62 12.58
C ALA A 57 8.34 10.18 13.20
N LYS A 58 7.89 8.95 12.90
CA LYS A 58 6.59 8.34 13.29
C LYS A 58 5.35 8.88 12.58
N ILE A 59 5.51 9.80 11.63
CA ILE A 59 4.42 10.30 10.78
C ILE A 59 4.37 9.43 9.52
N VAL A 60 3.21 8.89 9.17
CA VAL A 60 3.04 8.14 7.91
C VAL A 60 3.12 9.12 6.74
N LYS A 61 3.93 8.77 5.73
CA LYS A 61 4.14 9.57 4.52
C LYS A 61 3.59 8.92 3.27
N LEU A 62 3.55 7.58 3.24
CA LEU A 62 3.01 6.81 2.13
C LEU A 62 2.44 5.49 2.63
N ILE A 63 1.32 5.10 2.05
CA ILE A 63 0.78 3.74 2.16
C ILE A 63 0.76 3.14 0.76
N ALA A 64 1.18 1.88 0.64
CA ALA A 64 1.00 1.11 -0.58
C ALA A 64 0.42 -0.26 -0.23
N LEU A 65 -0.49 -0.73 -1.07
CA LEU A 65 -1.06 -2.07 -0.95
C LEU A 65 -1.30 -2.70 -2.31
N ARG A 66 -1.22 -4.02 -2.36
CA ARG A 66 -1.52 -4.81 -3.55
C ARG A 66 -2.29 -6.05 -3.17
N THR A 67 -3.30 -6.37 -3.96
CA THR A 67 -4.08 -7.60 -3.87
C THR A 67 -3.91 -8.40 -5.16
N PRO A 68 -2.92 -9.31 -5.24
CA PRO A 68 -2.70 -10.07 -6.47
C PRO A 68 -3.99 -10.77 -6.96
N PRO A 69 -4.24 -10.78 -8.28
CA PRO A 69 -3.33 -10.39 -9.37
C PRO A 69 -3.32 -8.90 -9.71
N HIS A 70 -4.04 -8.05 -8.96
CA HIS A 70 -4.19 -6.64 -9.27
C HIS A 70 -2.89 -5.84 -9.09
N ASP A 71 -2.86 -4.65 -9.70
CA ASP A 71 -1.74 -3.71 -9.66
C ASP A 71 -1.52 -3.15 -8.24
N LEU A 72 -0.32 -2.63 -8.00
CA LEU A 72 0.01 -1.92 -6.76
C LEU A 72 -0.75 -0.59 -6.72
N ILE A 73 -1.46 -0.35 -5.62
CA ILE A 73 -2.12 0.92 -5.34
C ILE A 73 -1.30 1.67 -4.30
N ILE A 74 -1.04 2.94 -4.57
CA ILE A 74 -0.39 3.86 -3.65
C ILE A 74 -1.40 4.90 -3.17
N SER A 75 -1.23 5.37 -1.94
CA SER A 75 -1.98 6.50 -1.42
C SER A 75 -1.64 7.77 -2.16
N TYR A 76 -2.48 8.78 -2.01
CA TYR A 76 -2.11 10.16 -2.29
C TYR A 76 -0.82 10.53 -1.53
N THR A 77 0.07 11.23 -2.24
CA THR A 77 1.28 11.86 -1.71
C THR A 77 1.64 13.02 -2.65
N ASP A 78 2.10 14.12 -2.07
CA ASP A 78 2.73 15.24 -2.79
C ASP A 78 4.27 15.20 -2.70
N ASP A 79 4.82 14.24 -1.95
CA ASP A 79 6.24 14.03 -1.73
C ASP A 79 6.77 12.90 -2.63
N LEU A 80 7.42 13.26 -3.72
CA LEU A 80 7.96 12.31 -4.69
C LEU A 80 9.11 11.46 -4.14
N ASP A 81 9.82 11.91 -3.11
CA ASP A 81 10.90 11.14 -2.48
C ASP A 81 10.35 9.84 -1.86
N THR A 82 9.08 9.85 -1.44
CA THR A 82 8.41 8.64 -0.95
C THR A 82 8.25 7.57 -2.03
N ILE A 83 8.06 7.98 -3.29
CA ILE A 83 7.88 7.08 -4.44
C ILE A 83 9.22 6.46 -4.84
N GLU A 84 10.30 7.23 -4.81
CA GLU A 84 11.65 6.71 -5.05
C GLU A 84 12.00 5.63 -4.03
N LEU A 85 11.78 5.90 -2.74
CA LEU A 85 12.02 4.94 -1.67
C LEU A 85 11.14 3.68 -1.78
N LEU A 86 9.85 3.81 -2.10
CA LEU A 86 8.99 2.66 -2.36
C LEU A 86 9.56 1.80 -3.50
N THR A 87 9.98 2.45 -4.60
CA THR A 87 10.52 1.76 -5.78
C THR A 87 11.81 1.01 -5.44
N GLU A 88 12.71 1.62 -4.67
CA GLU A 88 13.91 0.95 -4.17
C GLU A 88 13.59 -0.29 -3.34
N GLU A 89 12.66 -0.19 -2.39
CA GLU A 89 12.31 -1.29 -1.50
C GLU A 89 11.64 -2.46 -2.24
N LEU A 90 10.76 -2.17 -3.20
CA LEU A 90 10.15 -3.17 -4.07
C LEU A 90 11.21 -3.86 -4.94
N THR A 91 12.17 -3.09 -5.46
CA THR A 91 13.29 -3.63 -6.26
C THR A 91 14.20 -4.54 -5.42
N LYS A 92 14.55 -4.12 -4.19
CA LYS A 92 15.35 -4.93 -3.24
C LYS A 92 14.69 -6.26 -2.92
N ARG A 93 13.35 -6.30 -2.82
CA ARG A 93 12.57 -7.53 -2.61
C ARG A 93 12.37 -8.37 -3.87
N SER A 94 12.80 -7.89 -5.04
CA SER A 94 12.50 -8.53 -6.33
C SER A 94 11.00 -8.77 -6.53
N GLU A 95 10.17 -7.83 -6.05
CA GLU A 95 8.71 -7.92 -6.14
C GLU A 95 8.28 -7.93 -7.61
N LYS A 96 7.47 -8.93 -8.00
CA LYS A 96 6.96 -9.05 -9.36
C LYS A 96 5.67 -8.28 -9.49
N LEU A 97 5.77 -7.04 -9.93
CA LEU A 97 4.60 -6.23 -10.26
C LEU A 97 4.12 -6.56 -11.68
N PRO A 98 2.80 -6.73 -11.89
CA PRO A 98 2.24 -6.77 -13.23
C PRO A 98 2.61 -5.48 -13.97
N GLY A 99 3.06 -5.64 -15.22
CA GLY A 99 3.32 -4.49 -16.07
C GLY A 99 1.99 -3.86 -16.50
N VAL A 100 1.93 -2.53 -16.50
CA VAL A 100 0.82 -1.82 -17.12
C VAL A 100 1.00 -1.89 -18.64
N LEU A 101 0.23 -2.74 -19.30
CA LEU A 101 0.11 -2.71 -20.76
C LEU A 101 -0.88 -1.60 -21.11
N SER A 102 -0.36 -0.46 -21.60
CA SER A 102 -1.21 0.60 -22.14
C SER A 102 -1.88 0.10 -23.42
N PHE A 103 -3.10 -0.41 -23.34
CA PHE A 103 -3.97 -0.49 -24.50
C PHE A 103 -4.66 0.86 -24.63
N LYS A 104 -4.32 1.57 -25.70
CA LYS A 104 -4.90 2.85 -26.08
C LYS A 104 -6.22 2.64 -26.82
#